data_AF-A0A2V2GAK4-F1
#
_entry.id   AF-A0A2V2GAK4-F1
#
_cell.length_a   1.000
_cell.length_b   1.000
_cell.length_c   1.000
_cell.angle_alpha   90.00
_cell.angle_beta   90.00
_cell.angle_gamma   90.00
#
_symmetry.space_group_name_H-M   'P 1'
#
loop_
_entity.id
_entity.type
_entity.pdbx_description
1 polymer ?
#
loop_
_entity_poly.entity_id
_entity_poly.type
_entity_poly.pdbx_seq_one_letter_code
_entity_poly.pdbx_strand_id
1 'polypeptide(L)'
;MKNVKPNPEFVALSEQEIVKALDAYEAQFEGEEDEGADLTPSDPVVAEVARLIGEYTNRFDEYCNEYEELPEEVLAYEPDTAIERVAFEIFTDAVHDALQEEDDE
;
A
#
# COMPACT_ATOMS: atom_id res chain seq x y z
N MET A 1 -12.22 1.24 -0.83
CA MET A 1 -11.26 0.61 -1.76
C MET A 1 -11.68 0.66 -3.21
N LYS A 2 -12.90 0.20 -3.55
CA LYS A 2 -13.45 0.29 -4.92
C LYS A 2 -13.27 1.69 -5.52
N ASN A 3 -12.83 1.75 -6.78
CA ASN A 3 -12.52 2.93 -7.60
C ASN A 3 -11.14 3.56 -7.46
N VAL A 4 -10.27 3.09 -6.56
CA VAL A 4 -8.84 3.35 -6.72
C VAL A 4 -8.41 2.61 -7.99
N LYS A 5 -7.81 3.33 -8.94
CA LYS A 5 -7.34 2.72 -10.18
C LYS A 5 -5.85 2.97 -10.35
N PRO A 6 -5.11 1.96 -10.82
CA PRO A 6 -3.71 2.10 -11.15
C PRO A 6 -3.58 2.90 -12.45
N ASN A 7 -2.42 3.51 -12.63
CA ASN A 7 -2.06 4.11 -13.90
C ASN A 7 -1.93 2.99 -14.96
N PRO A 8 -2.58 3.13 -16.13
CA PRO A 8 -2.59 2.11 -17.18
C PRO A 8 -1.22 1.65 -17.66
N GLU A 9 -0.16 2.47 -17.51
CA GLU A 9 1.20 2.09 -17.90
C GLU A 9 1.77 0.94 -17.04
N PHE A 10 1.31 0.77 -15.80
CA PHE A 10 1.79 -0.26 -14.88
C PHE A 10 0.87 -1.49 -14.78
N VAL A 11 -0.33 -1.42 -15.35
CA VAL A 11 -1.32 -2.52 -15.34
C VAL A 11 -0.80 -3.80 -15.99
N ALA A 12 0.09 -3.66 -16.98
CA ALA A 12 0.68 -4.78 -17.70
C ALA A 12 1.89 -5.41 -16.98
N LEU A 13 2.38 -4.81 -15.88
CA LEU A 13 3.50 -5.35 -15.13
C LEU A 13 3.09 -6.62 -14.40
N SER A 14 4.05 -7.55 -14.33
CA SER A 14 3.91 -8.73 -13.49
C SER A 14 4.20 -8.39 -12.03
N GLU A 15 3.61 -9.16 -11.12
CA GLU A 15 3.87 -9.06 -9.67
C GLU A 15 5.38 -9.12 -9.36
N GLN A 16 6.13 -10.00 -10.03
CA GLN A 16 7.57 -10.12 -9.85
C GLN A 16 8.34 -8.86 -10.22
N GLU A 17 7.91 -8.13 -11.27
CA GLU A 17 8.54 -6.86 -11.64
C GLU A 17 8.27 -5.77 -10.61
N ILE A 18 7.05 -5.75 -10.06
CA ILE A 18 6.64 -4.80 -9.04
C ILE A 18 7.39 -5.06 -7.73
N VAL A 19 7.38 -6.31 -7.24
CA VAL A 19 8.11 -6.73 -6.03
C VAL A 19 9.59 -6.43 -6.18
N LYS A 20 10.20 -6.74 -7.33
CA LYS A 20 11.62 -6.43 -7.56
C LYS A 20 11.92 -4.93 -7.48
N ALA A 21 11.00 -4.06 -7.93
CA ALA A 21 11.17 -2.63 -7.81
C ALA A 21 11.08 -2.17 -6.35
N LEU A 22 10.17 -2.77 -5.56
CA LEU A 22 10.07 -2.55 -4.12
C LEU A 22 11.33 -3.02 -3.37
N ASP A 23 11.79 -4.24 -3.63
CA ASP A 23 13.03 -4.78 -3.03
C ASP A 23 14.24 -3.88 -3.35
N ALA A 24 14.33 -3.38 -4.58
CA ALA A 24 15.40 -2.48 -4.99
C ALA A 24 15.29 -1.09 -4.35
N TYR A 25 14.10 -0.67 -3.96
CA TYR A 25 13.88 0.55 -3.18
C TYR A 25 14.26 0.33 -1.71
N GLU A 26 13.81 -0.76 -1.09
CA GLU A 26 14.18 -1.12 0.29
C GLU A 26 15.70 -1.29 0.45
N ALA A 27 16.35 -1.95 -0.50
CA ALA A 27 17.79 -2.16 -0.50
C ALA A 27 18.61 -0.84 -0.57
N GLN A 28 18.00 0.30 -0.95
CA GLN A 28 18.68 1.61 -0.88
C GLN A 28 18.86 2.09 0.56
N PHE A 29 18.06 1.57 1.49
CA PHE A 29 18.09 1.92 2.91
C PHE A 29 18.74 0.83 3.76
N GLU A 30 18.96 -0.38 3.21
CA GLU A 30 19.74 -1.43 3.86
C GLU A 30 21.20 -0.98 4.08
N GLY A 31 21.49 -0.48 5.29
CA GLY A 31 22.83 -0.08 5.73
C GLY A 31 22.98 1.40 6.07
N GLU A 32 21.96 2.22 5.81
CA GLU A 32 21.90 3.63 6.23
C GLU A 32 20.74 3.79 7.24
N GLU A 33 21.04 3.68 8.54
CA GLU A 33 20.17 4.22 9.62
C GLU A 33 20.24 5.76 9.60
N ASP A 34 20.02 6.37 8.43
CA ASP A 34 20.02 7.83 8.31
C ASP A 34 18.60 8.32 8.60
N GLU A 35 18.40 8.79 9.85
CA GLU A 35 17.23 9.57 10.29
C GLU A 35 17.18 10.89 9.49
N GLY A 36 16.88 10.80 8.20
CA GLY A 36 17.05 11.88 7.23
C GLY A 36 17.00 11.44 5.77
N ALA A 37 16.99 10.12 5.51
CA ALA A 37 16.93 9.58 4.17
C ALA A 37 15.70 10.10 3.40
N ASP A 38 15.92 10.51 2.14
CA ASP A 38 14.84 10.92 1.26
C ASP A 38 14.02 9.70 0.86
N LEU A 39 12.87 9.52 1.52
CA LEU A 39 11.93 8.45 1.22
C LEU A 39 11.19 8.66 -0.11
N THR A 40 11.49 9.72 -0.87
CA THR A 40 10.86 9.95 -2.17
C THR A 40 11.25 8.83 -3.15
N PRO A 41 10.30 8.00 -3.62
CA PRO A 41 10.62 6.94 -4.55
C PRO A 41 11.06 7.52 -5.89
N SER A 42 12.29 7.19 -6.30
CA SER A 42 12.81 7.56 -7.63
C SER A 42 12.30 6.63 -8.73
N ASP A 43 11.89 5.40 -8.38
CA ASP A 43 11.34 4.44 -9.33
C ASP A 43 9.83 4.70 -9.54
N PRO A 44 9.35 4.81 -10.80
CA PRO A 44 7.96 5.13 -11.09
C PRO A 44 6.96 4.04 -10.65
N VAL A 45 7.39 2.76 -10.60
CA VAL A 45 6.56 1.66 -10.11
C VAL A 45 6.37 1.78 -8.61
N VAL A 46 7.45 2.05 -7.87
CA VAL A 46 7.40 2.27 -6.42
C VAL A 46 6.55 3.50 -6.08
N ALA A 47 6.72 4.57 -6.85
CA ALA A 47 5.91 5.77 -6.71
C ALA A 47 4.41 5.51 -6.93
N GLU A 48 4.05 4.66 -7.90
CA GLU A 48 2.66 4.27 -8.11
C GLU A 48 2.13 3.38 -6.98
N VAL A 49 2.90 2.42 -6.49
CA VAL A 49 2.51 1.59 -5.33
C VAL A 49 2.27 2.48 -4.11
N ALA A 50 3.19 3.40 -3.80
CA ALA A 50 3.03 4.37 -2.71
C ALA A 50 1.79 5.25 -2.89
N ARG A 51 1.51 5.70 -4.12
CA ARG A 51 0.29 6.46 -4.43
C ARG A 51 -0.98 5.63 -4.18
N LEU A 52 -0.99 4.37 -4.61
CA LEU A 52 -2.13 3.46 -4.40
C LEU A 52 -2.37 3.21 -2.91
N ILE A 53 -1.30 2.92 -2.15
CA ILE A 53 -1.37 2.78 -0.69
C ILE A 53 -1.97 4.04 -0.06
N GLY A 54 -1.46 5.24 -0.41
CA GLY A 54 -2.00 6.50 0.12
C GLY A 54 -3.48 6.72 -0.21
N GLU A 55 -3.93 6.35 -1.41
CA GLU A 55 -5.36 6.39 -1.79
C GLU A 55 -6.21 5.37 -1.01
N TYR A 56 -5.68 4.19 -0.73
CA TYR A 56 -6.33 3.17 0.09
C TYR A 56 -6.44 3.63 1.54
N THR A 57 -5.36 4.17 2.11
CA THR A 57 -5.31 4.75 3.46
C THR A 57 -6.30 5.90 3.59
N ASN A 58 -6.28 6.88 2.69
CA ASN A 58 -7.21 8.01 2.75
C ASN A 58 -8.67 7.55 2.74
N ARG A 59 -9.02 6.57 1.90
CA ARG A 59 -10.38 6.02 1.89
C ARG A 59 -10.71 5.24 3.16
N PHE A 60 -9.74 4.51 3.70
CA PHE A 60 -9.90 3.79 4.96
C PHE A 60 -10.15 4.76 6.10
N ASP A 61 -9.38 5.85 6.19
CA ASP A 61 -9.61 6.96 7.13
C ASP A 61 -11.03 7.54 6.97
N GLU A 62 -11.52 7.75 5.75
CA GLU A 62 -12.91 8.19 5.53
C GLU A 62 -13.92 7.20 6.11
N TYR A 63 -13.72 5.88 5.94
CA TYR A 63 -14.58 4.86 6.55
C TYR A 63 -14.50 4.88 8.07
N CYS A 64 -13.31 4.97 8.66
CA CYS A 64 -13.13 5.08 10.11
C CYS A 64 -13.80 6.32 10.69
N ASN A 65 -13.85 7.42 9.94
CA ASN A 65 -14.51 8.65 10.38
C ASN A 65 -16.04 8.62 10.17
N GLU A 66 -16.53 7.92 9.16
CA GLU A 66 -17.96 7.86 8.83
C GLU A 66 -18.72 6.78 9.63
N TYR A 67 -18.06 5.67 9.97
CA TYR A 67 -18.68 4.53 10.65
C TYR A 67 -18.04 4.28 12.02
N GLU A 68 -18.88 4.01 13.02
CA GLU A 68 -18.44 3.63 14.38
C GLU A 68 -17.78 2.25 14.41
N GLU A 69 -18.18 1.36 13.50
CA GLU A 69 -17.56 0.04 13.28
C GLU A 69 -17.22 -0.12 11.80
N LEU A 70 -16.05 -0.65 11.50
CA LEU A 70 -15.60 -0.87 10.12
C LEU A 70 -16.46 -1.94 9.42
N PRO A 71 -17.10 -1.62 8.29
CA PRO A 71 -17.84 -2.61 7.52
C PRO A 71 -16.91 -3.72 7.00
N GLU A 72 -17.36 -4.98 7.03
CA GLU A 72 -16.60 -6.13 6.51
C GLU A 72 -16.19 -5.96 5.03
N GLU A 73 -16.98 -5.20 4.26
CA GLU A 73 -16.73 -4.91 2.85
C GLU A 73 -15.57 -3.94 2.60
N VAL A 74 -15.07 -3.23 3.62
CA VAL A 74 -13.99 -2.25 3.47
C VAL A 74 -12.68 -2.93 3.07
N LEU A 75 -12.41 -4.11 3.64
CA LEU A 75 -11.20 -4.90 3.37
C LEU A 75 -11.45 -6.08 2.41
N ALA A 76 -12.70 -6.40 2.09
CA ALA A 76 -13.05 -7.46 1.14
C ALA A 76 -12.85 -7.08 -0.35
N TYR A 77 -12.05 -6.06 -0.65
CA TYR A 77 -11.76 -5.67 -2.03
C TYR A 77 -10.74 -6.62 -2.64
N GLU A 78 -11.09 -7.25 -3.76
CA GLU A 78 -10.17 -8.08 -4.54
C GLU A 78 -9.67 -7.28 -5.75
N PRO A 79 -8.38 -6.88 -5.78
CA PRO A 79 -7.87 -6.08 -6.88
C PRO A 79 -7.64 -6.88 -8.16
N ASP A 80 -7.90 -6.26 -9.32
CA ASP A 80 -7.84 -6.91 -10.62
C ASP A 80 -6.41 -7.03 -11.15
N THR A 81 -5.56 -6.02 -10.91
CA THR A 81 -4.22 -5.95 -11.48
C THR A 81 -3.14 -6.26 -10.45
N ALA A 82 -1.97 -6.72 -10.90
CA ALA A 82 -0.87 -7.10 -10.02
C ALA A 82 -0.40 -5.92 -9.15
N ILE A 83 -0.30 -4.72 -9.72
CA ILE A 83 0.15 -3.54 -8.97
C ILE A 83 -0.86 -3.11 -7.89
N GLU A 84 -2.15 -3.24 -8.17
CA GLU A 84 -3.15 -2.98 -7.15
C GLU A 84 -3.12 -4.03 -6.04
N ARG A 85 -2.90 -5.31 -6.37
CA ARG A 85 -2.79 -6.39 -5.37
C ARG A 85 -1.65 -6.15 -4.42
N VAL A 86 -0.44 -5.92 -4.95
CA VAL A 86 0.74 -5.64 -4.12
C VAL A 86 0.50 -4.42 -3.22
N ALA A 87 0.00 -3.32 -3.79
CA ALA A 87 -0.29 -2.12 -3.00
C ALA A 87 -1.37 -2.35 -1.93
N PHE A 88 -2.41 -3.12 -2.27
CA PHE A 88 -3.51 -3.42 -1.36
C PHE A 88 -3.06 -4.36 -0.23
N GLU A 89 -2.28 -5.40 -0.54
CA GLU A 89 -1.71 -6.33 0.45
C GLU A 89 -0.84 -5.59 1.46
N ILE A 90 0.08 -4.73 1.00
CA ILE A 90 0.92 -3.89 1.89
C ILE A 90 0.05 -3.01 2.80
N PHE A 91 -0.96 -2.37 2.21
CA PHE A 91 -1.89 -1.53 2.97
C PHE A 91 -2.66 -2.36 4.02
N THR A 92 -3.23 -3.51 3.64
CA THR A 92 -4.05 -4.33 4.54
C THR A 92 -3.21 -4.94 5.64
N ASP A 93 -1.98 -5.37 5.34
CA ASP A 93 -1.05 -5.87 6.35
C ASP A 93 -0.75 -4.80 7.39
N ALA A 94 -0.42 -3.58 6.95
CA ALA A 94 -0.20 -2.45 7.86
C ALA A 94 -1.44 -2.12 8.73
N VAL A 95 -2.64 -2.21 8.15
CA VAL A 95 -3.89 -2.03 8.91
C VAL A 95 -4.12 -3.18 9.90
N HIS A 96 -3.87 -4.42 9.49
CA HIS A 96 -4.01 -5.58 10.38
C HIS A 96 -3.03 -5.53 11.54
N ASP A 97 -1.79 -5.10 11.30
CA ASP A 97 -0.79 -4.89 12.34
C ASP A 97 -1.25 -3.80 13.33
N ALA A 98 -1.71 -2.66 12.81
CA ALA A 98 -2.21 -1.57 13.66
C ALA A 98 -3.42 -1.98 14.51
N LEU A 99 -4.36 -2.76 13.96
CA LEU A 99 -5.54 -3.25 14.69
C LEU A 99 -5.19 -4.34 15.72
N GLN A 100 -4.18 -5.18 15.45
CA GLN A 100 -3.75 -6.21 16.39
C GLN A 100 -2.99 -5.61 17.59
N GLU A 101 -2.24 -4.52 17.39
CA GLU A 101 -1.56 -3.82 18.49
C GLU A 101 -2.54 -3.18 19.50
N GLU A 102 -3.79 -2.88 19.12
CA GLU A 102 -4.79 -2.28 20.01
C GLU A 102 -5.48 -3.26 20.99
N ASP A 103 -5.38 -4.58 20.76
CA ASP A 103 -6.07 -5.62 21.58
C ASP A 103 -5.16 -6.22 22.70
N ASP A 104 -3.89 -5.76 22.80
CA ASP A 104 -2.89 -6.28 23.75
C ASP A 104 -2.71 -5.39 25.03
N GLU A 105 -3.71 -4.58 25.40
CA GLU A 105 -3.77 -3.79 26.66
C GLU A 105 -4.89 -4.18 27.65
#